data_AF-A0A9X1NBJ0-F1
#
_entry.id   AF-A0A9X1NBJ0-F1
#
_cell.length_a   1.000
_cell.length_b   1.000
_cell.length_c   1.000
_cell.angle_alpha   90.00
_cell.angle_beta   90.00
_cell.angle_gamma   90.00
#
_symmetry.space_group_name_H-M   'P 1'
#
loop_
_entity.id
_entity.type
_entity.pdbx_description
1 polymer ?
#
loop_
_entity_poly.entity_id
_entity_poly.type
_entity_poly.pdbx_seq_one_letter_code
_entity_poly.pdbx_strand_id
1 'polypeptide(L)'
;MIVDVGDTPTLTWRLRDDDGEPIVPTLVVADVRDPAGQITSLTVGSDGPGNFSVQPPITVEGDWRVTWRSVGPDQVEVVGIHAFPAGEAAVWAPTLRQVAVHIPSRTRSQDSYGDDVNRPLGTFTEDTYPTGDDVSRLIGASVAVVSGMVGRPVVTPAYGLASAATALWAAYWAELSWPERDADVSLAQRLREDALLLVEQAKAVNLGAGGGTENQPDPDGLPDRLVSFSFPAPGPPLIL
;
A
#
# COMPACT_ATOMS: atom_id res chain seq x y z
N MET A 1 3.92 3.75 -6.48
CA MET A 1 2.73 2.92 -6.19
C MET A 1 3.06 1.47 -6.51
N ILE A 2 2.48 0.52 -5.79
CA ILE A 2 2.66 -0.92 -6.06
C ILE A 2 1.30 -1.52 -6.39
N VAL A 3 1.32 -2.44 -7.34
CA VAL A 3 0.17 -3.13 -7.92
C VAL A 3 0.65 -4.49 -8.40
N ASP A 4 -0.29 -5.38 -8.66
CA ASP A 4 -0.02 -6.63 -9.35
C ASP A 4 -0.31 -6.48 -10.84
N VAL A 5 0.32 -7.31 -11.66
CA VAL A 5 -0.06 -7.46 -13.06
C VAL A 5 -1.53 -7.86 -13.14
N GLY A 6 -2.30 -7.11 -13.93
CA GLY A 6 -3.75 -7.26 -14.05
C GLY A 6 -4.54 -6.20 -13.27
N ASP A 7 -3.92 -5.49 -12.32
CA ASP A 7 -4.58 -4.40 -11.61
C ASP A 7 -4.83 -3.20 -12.52
N THR A 8 -5.91 -2.48 -12.22
CA THR A 8 -6.27 -1.21 -12.86
C THR A 8 -6.26 -0.08 -11.81
N PRO A 9 -5.07 0.33 -11.33
CA PRO A 9 -5.01 1.36 -10.31
C PRO A 9 -5.53 2.69 -10.86
N THR A 10 -6.13 3.50 -10.00
CA THR A 10 -6.49 4.88 -10.37
C THR A 10 -5.42 5.82 -9.84
N LEU A 11 -4.76 6.53 -10.76
CA LEU A 11 -3.82 7.60 -10.42
C LEU A 11 -4.51 8.95 -10.55
N THR A 12 -4.38 9.78 -9.53
CA THR A 12 -4.93 11.14 -9.52
C THR A 12 -3.81 12.17 -9.51
N TRP A 13 -3.92 13.18 -10.37
CA TRP A 13 -3.10 14.39 -10.36
C TRP A 13 -3.95 15.58 -9.90
N ARG A 14 -3.46 16.32 -8.90
CA ARG A 14 -4.09 17.54 -8.38
C ARG A 14 -3.25 18.75 -8.78
N LEU A 15 -3.74 19.54 -9.72
CA LEU A 15 -3.08 20.76 -10.15
C LEU A 15 -3.57 21.93 -9.30
N ARG A 16 -2.67 22.55 -8.54
CA ARG A 16 -2.93 23.68 -7.63
C ARG A 16 -1.92 24.80 -7.85
N ASP A 17 -2.32 26.03 -7.56
CA ASP A 17 -1.40 27.18 -7.48
C ASP A 17 -0.75 27.27 -6.09
N ASP A 18 0.06 28.31 -5.90
CA ASP A 18 0.81 28.53 -4.66
C ASP A 18 -0.11 28.80 -3.45
N ASP A 19 -1.35 29.22 -3.68
CA ASP A 19 -2.37 29.45 -2.64
C ASP A 19 -3.22 28.18 -2.39
N GLY A 20 -2.98 27.10 -3.14
CA GLY A 20 -3.72 25.85 -3.03
C GLY A 20 -5.04 25.83 -3.78
N GLU A 21 -5.33 26.83 -4.62
CA GLU A 21 -6.54 26.89 -5.43
C GLU A 21 -6.41 26.02 -6.69
N PRO A 22 -7.51 25.42 -7.20
CA PRO A 22 -7.46 24.54 -8.36
C PRO A 22 -7.15 25.28 -9.66
N ILE A 23 -6.12 24.82 -10.36
CA ILE A 23 -5.78 25.30 -11.70
C ILE A 23 -6.58 24.51 -12.73
N VAL A 24 -7.23 25.20 -13.67
CA VAL A 24 -7.91 24.59 -14.82
C VAL A 24 -7.05 24.79 -16.07
N PRO A 25 -6.21 23.81 -16.44
CA PRO A 25 -5.40 23.89 -17.65
C PRO A 25 -6.24 23.77 -18.91
N THR A 26 -5.70 24.24 -20.03
CA THR A 26 -6.34 24.12 -21.35
C THR A 26 -6.33 22.67 -21.85
N LEU A 27 -5.28 21.93 -21.52
CA LEU A 27 -5.12 20.52 -21.88
C LEU A 27 -4.36 19.79 -20.78
N VAL A 28 -4.75 18.53 -20.53
CA VAL A 28 -3.97 17.57 -19.76
C VAL A 28 -3.76 16.32 -20.59
N VAL A 29 -2.52 15.86 -20.64
CA VAL A 29 -2.14 14.58 -21.24
C VAL A 29 -1.43 13.73 -20.21
N ALA A 30 -1.57 12.41 -20.35
CA ALA A 30 -0.86 11.45 -19.55
C ALA A 30 -0.34 10.34 -20.45
N ASP A 31 0.95 10.03 -20.33
CA ASP A 31 1.56 8.92 -21.04
C ASP A 31 2.10 7.92 -20.02
N VAL A 32 1.88 6.63 -20.27
CA VAL A 32 2.50 5.55 -19.51
C VAL A 32 3.64 4.95 -20.30
N ARG A 33 4.78 4.76 -19.63
CA ARG A 33 5.92 3.98 -20.11
C ARG A 33 5.94 2.64 -19.37
N ASP A 34 5.92 1.56 -20.12
CA ASP A 34 6.04 0.21 -19.57
C ASP A 34 7.52 -0.18 -19.27
N PRO A 35 7.75 -1.33 -18.62
CA PRO A 35 9.09 -1.82 -18.30
C PRO A 35 9.96 -2.12 -19.54
N ALA A 36 9.35 -2.44 -20.68
CA ALA A 36 10.05 -2.62 -21.95
C ALA A 36 10.42 -1.27 -22.62
N GLY A 37 9.90 -0.17 -22.09
CA GLY A 37 10.11 1.19 -22.56
C GLY A 37 9.12 1.66 -23.62
N GLN A 38 8.07 0.89 -23.92
CA GLN A 38 6.99 1.31 -24.79
C GLN A 38 6.16 2.41 -24.12
N ILE A 39 5.81 3.45 -24.88
CA ILE A 39 5.01 4.57 -24.39
C ILE A 39 3.62 4.50 -25.01
N THR A 40 2.59 4.65 -24.17
CA THR A 40 1.18 4.66 -24.59
C THR A 40 0.46 5.84 -23.93
N SER A 41 -0.29 6.61 -24.71
CA SER A 41 -1.12 7.70 -24.16
C SER A 41 -2.35 7.13 -23.44
N LEU A 42 -2.63 7.64 -22.25
CA LEU A 42 -3.78 7.27 -21.43
C LEU A 42 -4.94 8.23 -21.66
N THR A 43 -6.16 7.73 -21.49
CA THR A 43 -7.35 8.59 -21.44
C THR A 43 -7.41 9.27 -20.08
N VAL A 44 -7.40 10.61 -20.07
CA VAL A 44 -7.48 11.42 -18.85
C VAL A 44 -8.95 11.70 -18.52
N GLY A 45 -9.39 11.28 -17.34
CA GLY A 45 -10.64 11.71 -16.73
C GLY A 45 -10.47 13.05 -16.01
N SER A 46 -11.53 13.87 -15.99
CA SER A 46 -11.60 15.08 -15.15
C SER A 46 -12.62 14.85 -14.05
N ASP A 47 -12.14 14.89 -12.80
CA ASP A 47 -12.95 14.62 -11.61
C ASP A 47 -13.39 15.93 -10.91
N GLY A 48 -13.25 17.06 -11.62
CA GLY A 48 -13.51 18.41 -11.14
C GLY A 48 -12.38 19.38 -11.47
N PRO A 49 -12.52 20.68 -11.12
CA PRO A 49 -11.48 21.69 -11.35
C PRO A 49 -10.13 21.26 -10.75
N GLY A 50 -9.10 21.20 -11.59
CA GLY A 50 -7.74 20.82 -11.19
C GLY A 50 -7.56 19.39 -10.71
N ASN A 51 -8.52 18.48 -10.90
CA ASN A 51 -8.40 17.07 -10.52
C ASN A 51 -8.52 16.18 -11.77
N PHE A 52 -7.49 15.38 -12.01
CA PHE A 52 -7.40 14.51 -13.18
C PHE A 52 -7.09 13.09 -12.76
N SER A 53 -7.66 12.10 -13.45
CA SER A 53 -7.41 10.69 -13.18
C SER A 53 -7.09 9.89 -14.44
N VAL A 54 -6.28 8.85 -14.28
CA VAL A 54 -5.99 7.85 -15.31
C VAL A 54 -5.91 6.46 -14.71
N GLN A 55 -6.15 5.46 -15.54
CA GLN A 55 -6.02 4.05 -15.19
C GLN A 55 -5.01 3.38 -16.13
N PRO A 56 -3.72 3.30 -15.72
CA PRO A 56 -2.72 2.61 -16.52
C PRO A 56 -3.02 1.10 -16.59
N PRO A 57 -2.93 0.48 -17.77
CA PRO A 57 -3.16 -0.96 -17.92
C PRO A 57 -1.91 -1.73 -17.54
N ILE A 58 -1.83 -2.20 -16.30
CA ILE A 58 -0.64 -2.87 -15.78
C ILE A 58 -0.61 -4.32 -16.27
N THR A 59 -0.01 -4.56 -17.44
CA THR A 59 -0.08 -5.86 -18.12
C THR A 59 1.17 -6.73 -18.00
N VAL A 60 2.28 -6.17 -17.52
CA VAL A 60 3.57 -6.86 -17.39
C VAL A 60 4.26 -6.44 -16.09
N GLU A 61 5.08 -7.34 -15.54
CA GLU A 61 5.85 -7.06 -14.32
C GLU A 61 6.96 -6.03 -14.58
N GLY A 62 7.36 -5.32 -13.53
CA GLY A 62 8.48 -4.39 -13.55
C GLY A 62 8.11 -2.94 -13.20
N ASP A 63 9.04 -2.02 -13.46
CA ASP A 63 8.85 -0.59 -13.19
C ASP A 63 8.18 0.12 -14.37
N TRP A 64 7.03 0.71 -14.08
CA TRP A 64 6.24 1.54 -14.96
C TRP A 64 6.38 3.02 -14.56
N ARG A 65 6.17 3.92 -15.52
CA ARG A 65 6.23 5.37 -15.28
C ARG A 65 5.08 6.07 -15.97
N VAL A 66 4.26 6.78 -15.20
CA VAL A 66 3.21 7.66 -15.75
C VAL A 66 3.72 9.10 -15.71
N THR A 67 3.70 9.76 -16.86
CA THR A 67 4.10 11.17 -17.00
C THR A 67 2.86 11.98 -17.34
N TRP A 68 2.51 12.90 -16.46
CA TRP A 68 1.46 13.89 -16.66
C TRP A 68 2.05 15.16 -17.25
N ARG A 69 1.33 15.82 -18.14
CA ARG A 69 1.66 17.16 -18.62
C ARG A 69 0.40 17.99 -18.77
N SER A 70 0.43 19.24 -18.31
CA SER A 70 -0.62 20.22 -18.58
C SER A 70 -0.14 21.29 -19.55
N VAL A 71 -1.08 21.97 -20.20
CA VAL A 71 -0.83 23.16 -21.02
C VAL A 71 -1.67 24.32 -20.51
N GLY A 72 -1.03 25.47 -20.31
CA GLY A 72 -1.67 26.69 -19.82
C GLY A 72 -2.24 26.53 -18.40
N PRO A 73 -1.41 26.28 -17.37
CA PRO A 73 0.05 26.38 -17.35
C PRO A 73 0.77 25.08 -17.71
N ASP A 74 2.04 25.20 -18.08
CA ASP A 74 2.90 24.06 -18.37
C ASP A 74 3.45 23.47 -17.06
N GLN A 75 2.95 22.30 -16.69
CA GLN A 75 3.37 21.56 -15.51
C GLN A 75 3.59 20.09 -15.88
N VAL A 76 4.50 19.43 -15.18
CA VAL A 76 4.85 18.02 -15.42
C VAL A 76 4.95 17.28 -14.09
N GLU A 77 4.28 16.14 -13.97
CA GLU A 77 4.42 15.24 -12.83
C GLU A 77 4.76 13.83 -13.32
N VAL A 78 5.64 13.13 -12.59
CA VAL A 78 6.05 11.77 -12.92
C VAL A 78 5.77 10.84 -11.74
N VAL A 79 4.94 9.83 -11.98
CA VAL A 79 4.57 8.82 -10.98
C VAL A 79 5.19 7.48 -11.35
N GLY A 80 6.00 6.92 -10.47
CA GLY A 80 6.51 5.56 -10.58
C GLY A 80 5.50 4.53 -10.06
N ILE A 81 5.30 3.46 -10.83
CA ILE A 81 4.51 2.30 -10.45
C ILE A 81 5.41 1.08 -10.56
N HIS A 82 5.28 0.12 -9.65
CA HIS A 82 5.88 -1.18 -9.82
C HIS A 82 4.83 -2.28 -9.79
N ALA A 83 4.91 -3.12 -10.81
CA ALA A 83 4.03 -4.25 -11.00
C ALA A 83 4.76 -5.53 -10.61
N PHE A 84 4.23 -6.26 -9.64
CA PHE A 84 4.64 -7.64 -9.39
C PHE A 84 3.90 -8.60 -10.33
N PRO A 85 4.44 -9.80 -10.64
CA PRO A 85 3.68 -10.80 -11.36
C PRO A 85 2.32 -11.03 -10.68
N ALA A 86 1.29 -11.31 -11.49
CA ALA A 86 -0.04 -11.56 -10.98
C ALA A 86 0.00 -12.70 -9.94
N GLY A 87 -0.27 -12.38 -8.67
CA GLY A 87 -0.25 -13.34 -7.58
C GLY A 87 1.13 -13.75 -7.04
N GLU A 88 2.24 -13.13 -7.48
CA GLU A 88 3.55 -13.33 -6.83
C GLU A 88 3.87 -12.17 -5.89
N ALA A 89 4.04 -12.49 -4.61
CA ALA A 89 4.50 -11.52 -3.63
C ALA A 89 5.98 -11.14 -3.91
N ALA A 90 6.39 -9.94 -3.47
CA ALA A 90 7.80 -9.54 -3.54
C ALA A 90 8.71 -10.65 -2.98
N VAL A 91 9.92 -10.82 -3.53
CA VAL A 91 10.84 -11.90 -3.08
C VAL A 91 11.14 -11.83 -1.57
N TRP A 92 11.03 -10.65 -0.97
CA TRP A 92 11.20 -10.41 0.47
C TRP A 92 9.87 -10.31 1.23
N ALA A 93 8.73 -10.49 0.58
CA ALA A 93 7.44 -10.52 1.25
C ALA A 93 7.39 -11.69 2.25
N PRO A 94 6.78 -11.48 3.43
CA PRO A 94 6.61 -12.54 4.40
C PRO A 94 5.59 -13.56 3.93
N THR A 95 5.71 -14.77 4.47
CA THR A 95 4.71 -15.83 4.37
C THR A 95 3.58 -15.65 5.39
N LEU A 96 2.44 -16.30 5.16
CA LEU A 96 1.34 -16.38 6.14
C LEU A 96 1.81 -16.87 7.52
N ARG A 97 2.74 -17.83 7.56
CA ARG A 97 3.34 -18.35 8.80
C ARG A 97 4.13 -17.27 9.55
N GLN A 98 4.84 -16.40 8.84
CA GLN A 98 5.59 -15.31 9.48
C GLN A 98 4.65 -14.26 10.07
N VAL A 99 3.52 -13.94 9.42
CA VAL A 99 2.48 -13.08 10.01
C VAL A 99 1.84 -13.74 11.23
N ALA A 100 1.53 -15.04 11.14
CA ALA A 100 0.87 -15.82 12.18
C ALA A 100 1.62 -15.84 13.53
N VAL A 101 2.95 -15.74 13.51
CA VAL A 101 3.77 -15.68 14.73
C VAL A 101 3.43 -14.47 15.59
N HIS A 102 3.00 -13.36 14.98
CA HIS A 102 2.69 -12.12 15.70
C HIS A 102 1.28 -12.08 16.29
N ILE A 103 0.34 -12.83 15.68
CA ILE A 103 -1.08 -12.83 16.04
C ILE A 103 -1.62 -14.27 16.10
N PRO A 104 -1.06 -15.15 16.95
CA PRO A 104 -1.39 -16.57 16.94
C PRO A 104 -2.86 -16.85 17.26
N SER A 105 -3.53 -15.98 18.04
CA SER A 105 -4.96 -16.07 18.32
C SER A 105 -5.82 -16.06 17.06
N ARG A 106 -5.39 -15.36 16.00
CA ARG A 106 -6.08 -15.26 14.71
C ARG A 106 -5.91 -16.47 13.81
N THR A 107 -5.05 -17.42 14.21
CA THR A 107 -4.83 -18.67 13.47
C THR A 107 -5.62 -19.85 14.04
N ARG A 108 -6.61 -19.59 14.90
CA ARG A 108 -7.51 -20.64 15.38
C ARG A 108 -8.54 -20.94 14.30
N SER A 109 -8.85 -22.22 14.10
CA SER A 109 -9.93 -22.61 13.20
C SER A 109 -11.28 -22.32 13.86
N GLN A 110 -12.20 -21.74 13.11
CA GLN A 110 -13.58 -21.47 13.55
C GLN A 110 -14.40 -22.75 13.74
N ASP A 111 -14.00 -23.83 13.06
CA ASP A 111 -14.67 -25.13 13.08
C ASP A 111 -14.11 -26.09 14.14
N SER A 112 -13.19 -25.61 14.97
CA SER A 112 -12.62 -26.43 16.05
C SER A 112 -13.64 -26.61 17.19
N TYR A 113 -13.75 -27.83 17.71
CA TYR A 113 -14.61 -28.17 18.86
C TYR A 113 -13.79 -28.86 19.96
N GLY A 114 -14.25 -28.75 21.21
CA GLY A 114 -13.60 -29.38 22.36
C GLY A 114 -12.25 -28.75 22.72
N ASP A 115 -11.25 -29.58 23.00
CA ASP A 115 -9.93 -29.13 23.48
C ASP A 115 -9.12 -28.37 22.41
N ASP A 116 -9.50 -28.46 21.13
CA ASP A 116 -8.79 -27.81 20.02
C ASP A 116 -9.26 -26.37 19.74
N VAL A 117 -10.38 -25.90 20.32
CA VAL A 117 -10.99 -24.57 20.05
C VAL A 117 -10.02 -23.41 20.24
N ASN A 118 -9.07 -23.55 21.17
CA ASN A 118 -8.13 -22.46 21.51
C ASN A 118 -6.73 -22.65 20.93
N ARG A 119 -6.48 -23.71 20.16
CA ARG A 119 -5.16 -24.06 19.67
C ARG A 119 -4.81 -23.28 18.38
N PRO A 120 -3.76 -22.44 18.39
CA PRO A 120 -3.28 -21.80 17.17
C PRO A 120 -2.77 -22.84 16.16
N LEU A 121 -3.19 -22.72 14.89
CA LEU A 121 -2.67 -23.56 13.80
C LEU A 121 -1.25 -23.14 13.38
N GLY A 122 -0.84 -21.90 13.70
CA GLY A 122 0.46 -21.35 13.32
C GLY A 122 0.55 -20.91 11.85
N THR A 123 -0.58 -20.86 11.15
CA THR A 123 -0.75 -20.25 9.83
C THR A 123 -2.23 -19.90 9.63
N PHE A 124 -2.53 -19.04 8.66
CA PHE A 124 -3.90 -18.77 8.23
C PHE A 124 -4.34 -19.81 7.21
N THR A 125 -5.60 -20.23 7.29
CA THR A 125 -6.23 -21.21 6.39
C THR A 125 -7.59 -20.68 5.93
N GLU A 126 -8.34 -21.45 5.17
CA GLU A 126 -9.73 -21.11 4.81
C GLU A 126 -10.66 -21.11 6.05
N ASP A 127 -10.29 -21.86 7.10
CA ASP A 127 -11.10 -22.01 8.31
C ASP A 127 -10.69 -21.04 9.44
N THR A 128 -9.70 -20.18 9.22
CA THR A 128 -9.30 -19.14 10.20
C THR A 128 -10.08 -17.85 9.98
N TYR A 129 -10.07 -16.97 10.98
CA TYR A 129 -10.68 -15.65 10.86
C TYR A 129 -9.73 -14.55 11.38
N PRO A 130 -9.09 -13.78 10.49
CA PRO A 130 -9.23 -13.77 9.01
C PRO A 130 -8.75 -15.05 8.30
N THR A 131 -9.19 -15.22 7.04
CA THR A 131 -8.74 -16.34 6.19
C THR A 131 -7.33 -16.13 5.65
N GLY A 132 -6.72 -17.20 5.11
CA GLY A 132 -5.43 -17.11 4.40
C GLY A 132 -5.42 -16.12 3.25
N ASP A 133 -6.52 -16.03 2.49
CA ASP A 133 -6.66 -15.10 1.38
C ASP A 133 -6.72 -13.65 1.86
N ASP A 134 -7.47 -13.38 2.92
CA ASP A 134 -7.57 -12.04 3.52
C ASP A 134 -6.20 -11.55 4.00
N VAL A 135 -5.45 -12.41 4.70
CA VAL A 135 -4.11 -12.05 5.18
C VAL A 135 -3.11 -11.92 4.03
N SER A 136 -3.24 -12.71 2.96
CA SER A 136 -2.39 -12.57 1.77
C SER A 136 -2.56 -11.19 1.11
N ARG A 137 -3.80 -10.67 1.04
CA ARG A 137 -4.06 -9.30 0.57
C ARG A 137 -3.44 -8.26 1.49
N LEU A 138 -3.52 -8.46 2.82
CA LEU A 138 -2.86 -7.57 3.78
C LEU A 138 -1.34 -7.59 3.65
N ILE A 139 -0.73 -8.74 3.36
CA ILE A 139 0.70 -8.84 3.06
C ILE A 139 1.04 -8.00 1.82
N GLY A 140 0.28 -8.12 0.72
CA GLY A 140 0.47 -7.31 -0.48
C GLY A 140 0.42 -5.80 -0.21
N ALA A 141 -0.60 -5.34 0.52
CA ALA A 141 -0.69 -3.96 0.95
C ALA A 141 0.48 -3.53 1.86
N SER A 142 0.98 -4.44 2.69
CA SER A 142 2.06 -4.16 3.65
C SER A 142 3.39 -4.02 2.93
N VAL A 143 3.63 -4.86 1.92
CA VAL A 143 4.79 -4.77 1.02
C VAL A 143 4.81 -3.39 0.36
N ALA A 144 3.64 -2.90 -0.07
CA ALA A 144 3.53 -1.57 -0.69
C ALA A 144 3.93 -0.44 0.26
N VAL A 145 3.47 -0.47 1.51
CA VAL A 145 3.81 0.51 2.54
C VAL A 145 5.30 0.45 2.89
N VAL A 146 5.81 -0.75 3.19
CA VAL A 146 7.21 -0.93 3.63
C VAL A 146 8.19 -0.52 2.55
N SER A 147 7.98 -0.94 1.31
CA SER A 147 8.87 -0.54 0.20
C SER A 147 8.79 0.95 -0.14
N GLY A 148 7.64 1.60 0.10
CA GLY A 148 7.50 3.05 0.01
C GLY A 148 8.33 3.79 1.06
N MET A 149 8.39 3.27 2.29
CA MET A 149 9.14 3.87 3.39
C MET A 149 10.65 3.56 3.35
N VAL A 150 11.02 2.32 2.99
CA VAL A 150 12.41 1.84 2.92
C VAL A 150 13.16 2.41 1.70
N GLY A 151 12.43 2.85 0.69
CA GLY A 151 12.97 3.30 -0.59
C GLY A 151 13.24 2.13 -1.54
N ARG A 152 13.30 2.45 -2.83
CA ARG A 152 13.40 1.45 -3.91
C ARG A 152 14.71 1.59 -4.70
N PRO A 153 15.27 0.50 -5.23
CA PRO A 153 14.88 -0.89 -4.93
C PRO A 153 15.17 -1.23 -3.46
N VAL A 154 14.43 -2.20 -2.91
CA VAL A 154 14.84 -2.87 -1.66
C VAL A 154 15.90 -3.88 -2.06
N VAL A 155 17.11 -3.79 -1.52
CA VAL A 155 18.22 -4.68 -1.87
C VAL A 155 18.34 -5.85 -0.90
N THR A 156 18.96 -6.95 -1.35
CA THR A 156 19.06 -8.22 -0.62
C THR A 156 19.48 -8.10 0.85
N PRO A 157 20.46 -7.25 1.22
CA PRO A 157 20.82 -7.05 2.63
C PRO A 157 19.66 -6.54 3.52
N ALA A 158 18.70 -5.82 2.96
CA ALA A 158 17.54 -5.29 3.66
C ALA A 158 16.34 -6.26 3.71
N TYR A 159 16.37 -7.38 2.96
CA TYR A 159 15.22 -8.28 2.80
C TYR A 159 14.68 -8.81 4.13
N GLY A 160 15.56 -9.26 5.05
CA GLY A 160 15.10 -9.80 6.33
C GLY A 160 14.32 -8.79 7.17
N LEU A 161 14.80 -7.55 7.23
CA LEU A 161 14.15 -6.46 7.97
C LEU A 161 12.87 -5.99 7.28
N ALA A 162 12.89 -5.85 5.95
CA ALA A 162 11.71 -5.49 5.17
C ALA A 162 10.61 -6.56 5.28
N SER A 163 10.98 -7.84 5.25
CA SER A 163 10.06 -8.97 5.44
C SER A 163 9.41 -8.96 6.82
N ALA A 164 10.20 -8.77 7.88
CA ALA A 164 9.71 -8.71 9.24
C ALA A 164 8.83 -7.48 9.50
N ALA A 165 9.22 -6.30 9.00
CA ALA A 165 8.40 -5.10 9.07
C ALA A 165 7.04 -5.30 8.38
N THR A 166 7.05 -5.96 7.21
CA THR A 166 5.83 -6.27 6.45
C THR A 166 4.94 -7.25 7.21
N ALA A 167 5.52 -8.24 7.87
CA ALA A 167 4.76 -9.21 8.66
C ALA A 167 4.03 -8.53 9.81
N LEU A 168 4.70 -7.59 10.49
CA LEU A 168 4.11 -6.78 11.56
C LEU A 168 3.03 -5.81 11.05
N TRP A 169 3.22 -5.18 9.89
CA TRP A 169 2.19 -4.34 9.26
C TRP A 169 0.94 -5.15 8.89
N ALA A 170 1.12 -6.34 8.32
CA ALA A 170 0.01 -7.22 7.97
C ALA A 170 -0.74 -7.67 9.24
N ALA A 171 0.00 -8.04 10.29
CA ALA A 171 -0.57 -8.40 11.58
C ALA A 171 -1.32 -7.21 12.24
N TYR A 172 -0.78 -6.00 12.14
CA TYR A 172 -1.42 -4.77 12.63
C TYR A 172 -2.79 -4.54 11.97
N TRP A 173 -2.87 -4.63 10.64
CA TRP A 173 -4.14 -4.44 9.94
C TRP A 173 -5.12 -5.58 10.17
N ALA A 174 -4.63 -6.81 10.35
CA ALA A 174 -5.47 -7.93 10.74
C ALA A 174 -6.13 -7.69 12.11
N GLU A 175 -5.37 -7.26 13.12
CA GLU A 175 -5.93 -6.95 14.45
C GLU A 175 -6.92 -5.79 14.43
N LEU A 176 -6.70 -4.78 13.59
CA LEU A 176 -7.64 -3.66 13.43
C LEU A 176 -8.93 -4.05 12.70
N SER A 177 -8.83 -4.95 11.73
CA SER A 177 -9.96 -5.33 10.87
C SER A 177 -10.83 -6.42 11.52
N TRP A 178 -10.24 -7.22 12.42
CA TRP A 178 -10.93 -8.31 13.12
C TRP A 178 -10.75 -8.26 14.65
N PRO A 179 -11.09 -7.16 15.34
CA PRO A 179 -10.94 -7.11 16.80
C PRO A 179 -11.91 -8.09 17.49
N GLU A 180 -11.41 -8.85 18.48
CA GLU A 180 -12.23 -9.68 19.36
C GLU A 180 -12.40 -9.02 20.74
N ARG A 181 -11.41 -8.23 21.17
CA ARG A 181 -11.35 -7.58 22.49
C ARG A 181 -10.70 -6.21 22.37
N ASP A 182 -10.97 -5.32 23.33
CA ASP A 182 -10.28 -4.01 23.41
C ASP A 182 -8.75 -4.13 23.52
N ALA A 183 -8.27 -5.20 24.15
CA ALA A 183 -6.83 -5.49 24.27
C ALA A 183 -6.14 -5.71 22.91
N ASP A 184 -6.90 -6.07 21.88
CA ASP A 184 -6.41 -6.28 20.52
C ASP A 184 -6.02 -4.95 19.86
N VAL A 185 -6.70 -3.84 20.21
CA VAL A 185 -6.32 -2.49 19.76
C VAL A 185 -4.96 -2.06 20.34
N SER A 186 -4.70 -2.38 21.61
CA SER A 186 -3.39 -2.14 22.24
C SER A 186 -2.29 -3.05 21.68
N LEU A 187 -2.64 -4.28 21.26
CA LEU A 187 -1.71 -5.12 20.51
C LEU A 187 -1.40 -4.52 19.14
N ALA A 188 -2.41 -4.07 18.40
CA ALA A 188 -2.25 -3.43 17.10
C ALA A 188 -1.30 -2.22 17.19
N GLN A 189 -1.47 -1.35 18.18
CA GLN A 189 -0.58 -0.20 18.37
C GLN A 189 0.90 -0.62 18.54
N ARG A 190 1.17 -1.64 19.37
CA ARG A 190 2.52 -2.18 19.54
C ARG A 190 3.09 -2.79 18.26
N LEU A 191 2.29 -3.57 17.52
CA LEU A 191 2.69 -4.12 16.22
C LEU A 191 3.10 -3.03 15.24
N ARG A 192 2.36 -1.91 15.20
CA ARG A 192 2.69 -0.75 14.37
C ARG A 192 4.00 -0.08 14.80
N GLU A 193 4.22 0.12 16.08
CA GLU A 193 5.46 0.72 16.61
C GLU A 193 6.68 -0.15 16.26
N ASP A 194 6.59 -1.46 16.47
CA ASP A 194 7.64 -2.40 16.12
C ASP A 194 7.88 -2.45 14.60
N ALA A 195 6.80 -2.40 13.80
CA ALA A 195 6.91 -2.34 12.34
C ALA A 195 7.67 -1.10 11.87
N LEU A 196 7.35 0.07 12.43
CA LEU A 196 8.04 1.33 12.11
C LEU A 196 9.52 1.29 12.49
N LEU A 197 9.86 0.71 13.64
CA LEU A 197 11.26 0.52 14.04
C LEU A 197 12.03 -0.35 13.03
N LEU A 198 11.42 -1.45 12.57
CA LEU A 198 12.05 -2.33 11.57
C LEU A 198 12.12 -1.67 10.19
N VAL A 199 11.15 -0.84 9.82
CA VAL A 199 11.20 -0.03 8.60
C VAL A 199 12.42 0.91 8.62
N GLU A 200 12.65 1.63 9.71
CA GLU A 200 13.80 2.55 9.81
C GLU A 200 15.14 1.80 9.73
N GLN A 201 15.23 0.63 10.37
CA GLN A 201 16.41 -0.23 10.25
C GLN A 201 16.59 -0.75 8.82
N ALA A 202 15.51 -1.23 8.20
CA ALA A 202 15.52 -1.70 6.81
C ALA A 202 15.95 -0.58 5.86
N LYS A 203 15.45 0.64 6.05
CA LYS A 203 15.83 1.84 5.29
C LYS A 203 17.32 2.12 5.41
N ALA A 204 17.86 2.15 6.63
CA ALA A 204 19.28 2.39 6.85
C ALA A 204 20.17 1.34 6.17
N VAL A 205 19.81 0.06 6.26
CA VAL A 205 20.52 -1.03 5.57
C VAL A 205 20.40 -0.90 4.06
N ASN A 206 19.20 -0.59 3.56
CA ASN A 206 18.91 -0.45 2.14
C ASN A 206 19.75 0.67 1.51
N LEU A 207 19.75 1.85 2.12
CA LEU A 207 20.58 2.99 1.71
C LEU A 207 22.07 2.68 1.79
N GLY A 208 22.52 2.08 2.90
CA GLY A 208 23.92 1.70 3.10
C GLY A 208 24.43 0.67 2.09
N ALA A 209 23.52 -0.13 1.50
CA ALA A 209 23.83 -1.12 0.47
C ALA A 209 23.55 -0.61 -0.96
N GLY A 210 23.30 0.69 -1.15
CA GLY A 210 23.12 1.31 -2.46
C GLY A 210 21.71 1.14 -3.06
N GLY A 211 20.74 0.69 -2.26
CA GLY A 211 19.31 0.76 -2.59
C GLY A 211 18.73 2.14 -2.25
N GLY A 212 17.42 2.27 -2.41
CA GLY A 212 16.70 3.47 -1.95
C GLY A 212 17.03 4.76 -2.70
N THR A 213 17.21 4.72 -4.03
CA THR A 213 17.44 5.95 -4.81
C THR A 213 16.26 6.90 -4.62
N GLU A 214 16.51 7.99 -3.89
CA GLU A 214 15.56 9.06 -3.60
C GLU A 214 15.11 9.75 -4.90
N ASN A 215 13.80 9.70 -5.19
CA ASN A 215 13.11 10.97 -5.40
C ASN A 215 12.69 11.40 -3.99
N GLN A 216 13.49 12.25 -3.36
CA GLN A 216 13.20 12.77 -2.03
C GLN A 216 11.89 13.58 -2.14
N PRO A 217 10.78 13.20 -1.48
CA PRO A 217 9.68 14.13 -1.29
C PRO A 217 10.19 15.24 -0.37
N ASP A 218 9.83 16.48 -0.72
CA ASP A 218 10.11 17.70 0.04
C ASP A 218 9.90 17.47 1.56
N PRO A 219 10.83 17.86 2.44
CA PRO A 219 10.68 17.71 3.90
C PRO A 219 9.43 18.38 4.50
N ASP A 220 8.75 19.26 3.76
CA ASP A 220 7.44 19.83 4.13
C ASP A 220 6.23 19.04 3.57
N GLY A 221 6.48 18.01 2.75
CA GLY A 221 5.47 17.14 2.15
C GLY A 221 5.15 15.95 3.03
N LEU A 222 4.27 16.12 4.03
CA LEU A 222 3.54 14.99 4.59
C LEU A 222 2.94 14.16 3.42
N PRO A 223 2.99 12.82 3.45
CA PRO A 223 2.27 12.03 2.47
C PRO A 223 0.78 12.34 2.64
N ASP A 224 0.23 13.13 1.73
CA ASP A 224 -1.19 13.52 1.65
C ASP A 224 -2.12 12.34 1.29
N ARG A 225 -1.70 11.12 1.64
CA ARG A 225 -2.30 9.83 1.25
C ARG A 225 -2.52 8.90 2.44
N LEU A 226 -2.93 9.45 3.57
CA LEU A 226 -3.84 8.68 4.43
C LEU A 226 -5.22 8.73 3.78
N VAL A 227 -5.77 7.57 3.44
CA VAL A 227 -7.17 7.46 2.99
C VAL A 227 -8.04 7.91 4.16
N SER A 228 -8.55 9.15 4.08
CA SER A 228 -9.53 9.70 5.01
C SER A 228 -10.90 9.16 4.63
N PHE A 229 -11.44 8.25 5.43
CA PHE A 229 -12.86 7.91 5.37
C PHE A 229 -13.63 8.99 6.12
N SER A 230 -14.33 9.86 5.39
CA SER A 230 -15.31 10.77 5.98
C SER A 230 -16.66 10.05 6.04
N PHE A 231 -17.17 9.80 7.24
CA PHE A 231 -18.57 9.38 7.40
C PHE A 231 -19.48 10.58 7.14
N PRO A 232 -20.64 10.40 6.46
CA PRO A 232 -21.64 11.45 6.39
C PRO A 232 -22.05 11.86 7.80
N ALA A 233 -22.24 13.17 8.01
CA ALA A 233 -22.75 13.67 9.28
C ALA A 233 -24.05 12.94 9.66
N PRO A 234 -24.28 12.63 10.94
CA PRO A 234 -25.51 11.97 11.36
C PRO A 234 -26.70 12.78 10.84
N GLY A 235 -27.54 12.11 10.04
CA GLY A 235 -28.77 12.72 9.53
C GLY A 235 -29.65 13.20 10.69
N PRO A 236 -30.47 14.24 10.49
CA PRO A 236 -31.37 14.71 11.53
C PRO A 236 -32.24 13.55 12.03
N PRO A 237 -32.51 13.46 13.34
CA PRO A 237 -33.33 12.38 13.89
C PRO A 237 -34.69 12.37 13.19
N LEU A 238 -35.10 11.19 12.72
CA LEU A 238 -36.46 10.97 12.24
C LEU A 238 -37.40 11.18 13.42
N ILE A 239 -38.19 12.26 13.35
CA ILE A 239 -39.32 12.48 14.24
C ILE A 239 -40.39 11.48 13.80
N LEU A 240 -40.57 10.43 14.59
CA LEU A 240 -41.75 9.55 14.56
C LEU A 240 -42.85 10.14 15.45
#